data_AF-A0A0F9B6Q2-F1
#
_entry.id   AF-A0A0F9B6Q2-F1
#
_cell.length_a   1.000
_cell.length_b   1.000
_cell.length_c   1.000
_cell.angle_alpha   90.00
_cell.angle_beta   90.00
_cell.angle_gamma   90.00
#
_symmetry.space_group_name_H-M   'P 1'
#
loop_
_entity.id
_entity.type
_entity.pdbx_description
1 polymer ?
#
loop_
_entity_poly.entity_id
_entity_poly.type
_entity_poly.pdbx_seq_one_letter_code
_entity_poly.pdbx_strand_id
1 'polypeptide(L)' 'MANLVLIAQAVEESSYTPRHISLLLRQELVQGQKVGRIWLVDLDDLKRYEQEMNKLGMKRYDPTRGDIS' A
#
# COMPACT_ATOMS: atom_id res chain seq x y z
N MET A 1 -16.11 2.56 7.72
CA MET A 1 -16.63 1.47 6.87
C MET A 1 -15.53 1.11 5.90
N ALA A 2 -15.35 -0.17 5.56
CA ALA A 2 -14.27 -0.57 4.64
C ALA A 2 -14.56 -0.07 3.22
N ASN A 3 -13.61 0.65 2.62
CA ASN A 3 -13.75 1.22 1.27
C ASN A 3 -13.25 0.21 0.22
N LEU A 4 -14.01 -0.87 0.05
CA LEU A 4 -13.62 -1.99 -0.82
C LEU A 4 -13.79 -1.64 -2.30
N VAL A 5 -12.67 -1.62 -3.02
CA VAL A 5 -12.62 -1.34 -4.46
C VAL A 5 -11.87 -2.45 -5.21
N LEU A 6 -12.09 -2.53 -6.53
CA LEU A 6 -11.28 -3.40 -7.38
C LEU A 6 -9.83 -2.91 -7.41
N ILE A 7 -8.88 -3.84 -7.58
CA ILE A 7 -7.46 -3.49 -7.75
C ILE A 7 -7.27 -2.48 -8.89
N ALA A 8 -8.02 -2.61 -9.99
CA ALA A 8 -7.95 -1.67 -11.11
C ALA A 8 -8.24 -0.22 -10.69
N GLN A 9 -9.25 -0.02 -9.83
CA GLN A 9 -9.59 1.29 -9.29
C GLN A 9 -8.57 1.78 -8.26
N ALA A 10 -8.04 0.88 -7.42
CA ALA A 10 -7.02 1.24 -6.44
C ALA A 10 -5.70 1.73 -7.08
N VAL A 11 -5.39 1.28 -8.30
CA VAL A 11 -4.21 1.73 -9.05
C VAL A 11 -4.36 3.19 -9.52
N GLU A 12 -5.58 3.64 -9.78
CA GLU A 12 -5.83 5.04 -10.14
C GLU A 12 -5.65 5.99 -8.94
N GLU A 13 -5.70 5.44 -7.73
CA GLU A 13 -5.73 6.16 -6.45
C GLU A 13 -4.48 5.93 -5.58
N SER A 14 -3.49 5.20 -6.09
CA SER A 14 -2.22 4.91 -5.39
C SER A 14 -1.04 4.94 -6.35
N SER A 15 0.18 5.06 -5.84
CA SER A 15 1.38 4.94 -6.69
C SER A 15 1.75 3.49 -7.03
N TYR A 16 1.00 2.50 -6.53
CA TYR A 16 1.33 1.10 -6.65
C TYR A 16 0.74 0.45 -7.90
N THR A 17 1.51 -0.46 -8.49
CA THR A 17 1.06 -1.28 -9.62
C THR A 17 0.04 -2.33 -9.16
N PRO A 18 -0.83 -2.86 -10.07
CA PRO A 18 -1.78 -3.92 -9.72
C PRO A 18 -1.10 -5.16 -9.11
N ARG A 19 0.10 -5.51 -9.63
CA ARG A 19 0.91 -6.62 -9.11
C ARG A 19 1.37 -6.37 -7.68
N HIS A 20 1.78 -5.14 -7.38
CA HIS A 20 2.21 -4.74 -6.04
C HIS A 20 1.04 -4.81 -5.06
N ILE A 21 -0.11 -4.23 -5.41
CA ILE A 21 -1.33 -4.29 -4.56
C ILE A 21 -1.74 -5.74 -4.29
N SER A 22 -1.71 -6.59 -5.33
CA SER A 22 -1.98 -8.03 -5.18
C SER A 22 -1.00 -8.73 -4.24
N LEU A 23 0.27 -8.31 -4.23
CA LEU A 23 1.28 -8.85 -3.32
C LEU A 23 0.98 -8.42 -1.88
N LEU A 24 0.66 -7.14 -1.64
CA LEU A 24 0.33 -6.63 -0.31
C LEU A 24 -0.87 -7.36 0.30
N LEU A 25 -1.91 -7.60 -0.50
CA LEU A 25 -3.08 -8.38 -0.09
C LEU A 25 -2.72 -9.82 0.30
N ARG A 26 -1.86 -10.48 -0.50
CA ARG A 26 -1.41 -11.86 -0.22
C ARG A 26 -0.50 -11.95 1.01
N GLN A 27 0.20 -10.88 1.32
CA GLN A 27 1.06 -10.76 2.50
C GLN A 27 0.30 -10.21 3.72
N GLU A 28 -1.01 -9.94 3.58
CA GLU A 28 -1.86 -9.38 4.63
C GLU A 28 -1.35 -8.03 5.17
N LEU A 29 -0.54 -7.32 4.38
CA LEU A 29 -0.01 -5.99 4.72
C LEU A 29 -1.04 -4.88 4.52
N VAL A 30 -2.03 -5.12 3.68
CA VAL A 30 -3.20 -4.27 3.50
C VAL A 30 -4.46 -5.12 3.55
N GLN A 31 -5.52 -4.53 4.09
CA GLN A 31 -6.81 -5.17 4.23
C GLN A 31 -7.51 -5.31 2.88
N GLY A 32 -8.29 -6.38 2.74
CA GLY A 32 -9.09 -6.63 1.57
C GLY A 32 -9.91 -7.90 1.70
N GLN A 33 -10.75 -8.14 0.69
CA GLN A 33 -11.65 -9.27 0.65
C GLN A 33 -11.54 -10.00 -0.67
N LYS A 34 -11.41 -11.32 -0.61
CA LYS A 34 -11.49 -12.18 -1.80
C LYS A 34 -12.93 -12.60 -2.05
N VAL A 35 -13.48 -12.22 -3.20
CA VAL A 35 -14.82 -12.61 -3.65
C VAL A 35 -14.69 -13.48 -4.89
N GLY A 36 -14.86 -14.79 -4.70
CA GLY A 36 -14.60 -15.79 -5.75
C GLY A 36 -13.15 -15.75 -6.21
N ARG A 37 -12.93 -15.33 -7.46
CA ARG A 37 -11.59 -15.20 -8.06
C ARG A 37 -11.03 -13.78 -8.03
N ILE A 38 -11.82 -12.81 -7.57
CA ILE A 38 -11.47 -11.39 -7.58
C ILE A 38 -11.05 -10.96 -6.17
N TRP A 39 -10.04 -10.09 -6.12
CA TRP A 39 -9.65 -9.39 -4.89
C TRP A 39 -10.22 -7.98 -4.90
N LEU A 40 -10.86 -7.62 -3.78
CA LEU A 40 -11.18 -6.26 -3.40
C LEU A 40 -10.17 -5.81 -2.36
N VAL A 41 -9.70 -4.58 -2.47
CA VAL A 41 -8.77 -3.96 -1.52
C VAL A 41 -9.49 -2.84 -0.80
N ASP A 42 -9.22 -2.68 0.51
CA ASP A 42 -9.65 -1.49 1.23
C ASP A 42 -8.75 -0.31 0.83
N LEU A 43 -9.31 0.64 0.08
CA LEU A 43 -8.56 1.77 -0.46
C LEU A 43 -7.98 2.67 0.63
N ASP A 44 -8.72 2.85 1.73
CA ASP A 44 -8.28 3.71 2.82
C ASP A 44 -7.11 3.07 3.58
N ASP A 45 -7.13 1.74 3.70
CA ASP A 45 -6.02 0.98 4.27
C ASP A 45 -4.77 1.00 3.37
N LEU A 46 -4.96 0.83 2.06
CA LEU A 46 -3.88 0.94 1.08
C LEU A 46 -3.18 2.31 1.13
N LYS A 47 -3.96 3.40 1.16
CA LYS A 47 -3.43 4.77 1.26
C LYS A 47 -2.69 5.01 2.58
N ARG A 48 -3.19 4.44 3.69
CA ARG A 48 -2.50 4.51 4.99
C ARG A 48 -1.15 3.80 4.94
N TYR A 49 -1.12 2.57 4.43
CA TYR A 49 0.11 1.80 4.26
C TYR A 49 1.13 2.57 3.39
N GLU A 50 0.69 3.13 2.26
CA GLU A 50 1.54 3.94 1.38
C GLU A 50 2.14 5.15 2.10
N GLN A 51 1.34 5.88 2.88
CA GLN A 51 1.82 7.00 3.68
C GLN A 51 2.84 6.58 4.75
N GLU A 52 2.64 5.43 5.40
CA GLU A 52 3.59 4.87 6.36
C GLU A 52 4.91 4.50 5.70
N MET A 53 4.87 3.85 4.54
CA MET A 53 6.07 3.50 3.77
C MET A 53 6.83 4.74 3.30
N ASN A 54 6.13 5.78 2.84
CA ASN A 54 6.75 7.05 2.47
C ASN A 54 7.45 7.72 3.66
N LYS A 55 6.80 7.72 4.84
CA LYS A 55 7.41 8.23 6.08
C LYS A 55 8.63 7.42 6.50
N LEU A 56 8.59 6.09 6.39
CA LEU A 56 9.73 5.22 6.68
C LEU A 56 10.88 5.43 5.69
N GLY A 57 10.56 5.61 4.40
CA GLY A 57 11.53 5.95 3.36
C GLY A 57 12.24 7.26 3.67
N MET A 58 11.50 8.32 4.02
CA MET A 58 12.07 9.61 4.44
C MET A 58 12.89 9.51 5.74
N LYS A 59 12.46 8.69 6.71
CA LYS A 59 13.26 8.47 7.94
C LYS A 59 14.56 7.71 7.69
N ARG A 60 14.58 6.81 6.68
CA ARG A 60 15.79 6.08 6.25
C ARG A 60 16.71 6.98 5.42
N TYR A 61 16.14 7.82 4.56
CA TYR A 61 16.83 8.84 3.80
C TYR A 61 16.74 10.18 4.52
N ASP A 62 17.35 10.28 5.71
CA ASP A 62 17.51 11.57 6.38
C ASP A 62 18.90 12.11 6.04
N PRO A 63 19.03 13.07 5.09
CA PRO A 63 20.34 13.61 4.67
C PRO A 63 21.03 14.43 5.77
N THR A 64 20.36 14.70 6.90
CA THR A 64 20.95 15.36 8.07
C THR A 64 21.46 14.37 9.12
N ARG A 65 21.02 13.11 9.05
CA ARG A 65 21.69 11.98 9.72
C ARG A 65 22.87 11.55 8.84
N GLY A 66 23.87 12.43 8.78
CA GLY A 66 25.14 12.11 8.15
C GLY A 66 25.69 10.80 8.69
N ASP A 67 26.22 9.97 7.79
CA ASP A 67 27.18 8.94 8.13
C ASP A 67 28.25 9.58 9.02
N ILE A 68 28.17 9.34 10.32
CA ILE A 68 29.30 9.53 11.22
C ILE A 68 30.13 8.25 11.05
N SER A 69 30.93 8.22 9.98
CA SER A 69 32.10 7.34 9.88
C SER A 69 33.24 7.90 10.72
#